data_AF-A0A3E5AK00-F1
#
_entry.id   AF-A0A3E5AK00-F1
#
_cell.length_a   1.000
_cell.length_b   1.000
_cell.length_c   1.000
_cell.angle_alpha   90.00
_cell.angle_beta   90.00
_cell.angle_gamma   90.00
#
_symmetry.space_group_name_H-M   'P 1'
#
loop_
_entity.id
_entity.type
_entity.pdbx_description
1 polymer ?
#
loop_
_entity_poly.entity_id
_entity_poly.type
_entity_poly.pdbx_seq_one_letter_code
_entity_poly.pdbx_strand_id
1 'polypeptide(L)'
;MHSFKSDEFKIRVLTKDDAEEYNALLRYAFQVTEADLAETGWKDDEIKQSKFPVLERADVLGCFNIIDKKEELVAQFAVYPLDMNIYGERYEVGFVTSVCTYPEYTGHGLMKKLMRKSLTRMRDSNKSFALLYPYSIPLYRGLGWEIISNKMTYVIKDRQIPTKLKEPGYVRRVQWDDEQFKKLHTHFAAKTHGCLYRNNLAWEEYFRWDEDDTMVAIYYNEDDEPCGYMVYLISSDVMHIKELIYLNREAQLGLWEYIHAHDSMIDEVRGNNYYSEPIAFELDDSDIKETIRPYAMGRIIDVAQFISQYNCDPDGPGGCFSFEIADDLLPWNNGTFVIDFEKGHCALTDKNPQYHLSMSIGTFTTLLLGYKSAEKLLQMGKIQTTYDAVAKLDDILYHEIPYVSDYI
;
A
#
# COMPACT_ATOMS: atom_id res chain seq x y z
N MET A 1 -12.72 31.99 18.81
CA MET A 1 -12.75 30.52 18.99
C MET A 1 -14.03 30.16 19.71
N HIS A 2 -15.03 29.66 18.97
CA HIS A 2 -16.14 28.95 19.61
C HIS A 2 -15.58 27.62 20.14
N SER A 3 -15.77 27.35 21.42
CA SER A 3 -15.39 26.07 22.01
C SER A 3 -16.52 25.09 21.71
N PHE A 4 -16.36 24.26 20.69
CA PHE A 4 -17.34 23.21 20.38
C PHE A 4 -17.48 22.22 21.55
N LYS A 5 -18.72 21.90 21.95
CA LYS A 5 -19.02 20.90 22.99
C LYS A 5 -19.07 19.49 22.37
N SER A 6 -18.77 18.45 23.15
CA SER A 6 -18.78 17.06 22.65
C SER A 6 -20.11 16.61 22.06
N ASP A 7 -21.21 17.23 22.50
CA ASP A 7 -22.58 16.86 22.14
C ASP A 7 -23.03 17.48 20.80
N GLU A 8 -22.16 18.28 20.16
CA GLU A 8 -22.43 18.93 18.87
C GLU A 8 -22.00 18.08 17.67
N PHE A 9 -21.29 16.97 17.90
CA PHE A 9 -20.79 16.11 16.83
C PHE A 9 -21.47 14.75 16.77
N LYS A 10 -21.93 14.36 15.58
CA LYS A 10 -22.53 13.05 15.29
C LYS A 10 -21.68 12.28 14.29
N ILE A 11 -21.38 11.01 14.58
CA ILE A 11 -20.68 10.13 13.63
C ILE A 11 -21.68 9.13 13.06
N ARG A 12 -21.74 9.03 11.72
CA ARG A 12 -22.54 8.03 11.01
C ARG A 12 -21.88 7.61 9.70
N VAL A 13 -22.36 6.50 9.15
CA VAL A 13 -22.01 6.06 7.80
C VAL A 13 -22.57 7.07 6.80
N LEU A 14 -21.76 7.43 5.80
CA LEU A 14 -22.20 8.25 4.69
C LEU A 14 -23.03 7.43 3.71
N THR A 15 -24.04 8.05 3.14
CA THR A 15 -24.96 7.49 2.15
C THR A 15 -24.86 8.25 0.84
N LYS A 16 -25.50 7.79 -0.22
CA LYS A 16 -25.47 8.48 -1.53
C LYS A 16 -25.92 9.94 -1.43
N ASP A 17 -26.82 10.24 -0.50
CA ASP A 17 -27.34 11.60 -0.27
C ASP A 17 -26.25 12.55 0.27
N ASP A 18 -25.16 12.03 0.84
CA ASP A 18 -24.02 12.80 1.37
C ASP A 18 -22.92 13.04 0.32
N ALA A 19 -23.11 12.61 -0.94
CA ALA A 19 -22.06 12.64 -1.97
C ALA A 19 -21.56 14.05 -2.29
N GLU A 20 -22.45 15.05 -2.26
CA GLU A 20 -22.07 16.45 -2.50
C GLU A 20 -21.14 16.97 -1.40
N GLU A 21 -21.51 16.77 -0.13
CA GLU A 21 -20.68 17.18 1.02
C GLU A 21 -19.35 16.42 1.08
N TYR A 22 -19.36 15.11 0.82
CA TYR A 22 -18.15 14.28 0.73
C TYR A 22 -17.18 14.83 -0.33
N ASN A 23 -17.69 15.17 -1.51
CA ASN A 23 -16.87 15.69 -2.59
C ASN A 23 -16.38 17.11 -2.33
N ALA A 24 -17.21 17.96 -1.71
CA ALA A 24 -16.83 19.31 -1.33
C ALA A 24 -15.65 19.31 -0.33
N LEU A 25 -15.73 18.46 0.69
CA LEU A 25 -14.67 18.32 1.68
C LEU A 25 -13.38 17.75 1.06
N LEU A 26 -13.47 16.76 0.16
CA LEU A 26 -12.31 16.25 -0.57
C LEU A 26 -11.62 17.32 -1.44
N ARG A 27 -12.40 18.06 -2.25
CA ARG A 27 -11.85 19.12 -3.11
C ARG A 27 -11.13 20.17 -2.29
N TYR A 28 -11.71 20.56 -1.16
CA TYR A 28 -11.10 21.52 -0.24
C TYR A 28 -9.77 20.99 0.33
N ALA A 29 -9.76 19.75 0.85
CA ALA A 29 -8.61 19.21 1.57
C ALA A 29 -7.43 18.84 0.65
N PHE A 30 -7.70 18.31 -0.54
CA PHE A 30 -6.67 17.82 -1.46
C PHE A 30 -6.27 18.84 -2.53
N GLN A 31 -6.87 20.04 -2.53
CA GLN A 31 -6.52 21.14 -3.43
C GLN A 31 -6.45 20.72 -4.90
N VAL A 32 -7.32 19.82 -5.36
CA VAL A 32 -7.41 19.48 -6.79
C VAL A 32 -7.82 20.75 -7.51
N THR A 33 -6.88 21.41 -8.19
CA THR A 33 -7.13 22.71 -8.83
C THR A 33 -7.78 22.52 -10.19
N GLU A 34 -8.50 23.53 -10.66
CA GLU A 34 -8.97 23.58 -12.06
C GLU A 34 -7.82 23.49 -13.08
N ALA A 35 -6.59 23.85 -12.70
CA ALA A 35 -5.40 23.70 -13.54
C ALA A 35 -4.92 22.24 -13.63
N ASP A 36 -4.92 21.49 -12.52
CA ASP A 36 -4.62 20.05 -12.52
C ASP A 36 -5.67 19.26 -13.31
N LEU A 37 -6.92 19.75 -13.32
CA LEU A 37 -8.03 19.22 -14.12
C LEU A 37 -7.92 19.59 -15.61
N ALA A 38 -7.36 20.76 -15.92
CA ALA A 38 -7.18 21.23 -17.28
C ALA A 38 -5.95 20.62 -17.99
N GLU A 39 -4.85 20.35 -17.27
CA GLU A 39 -3.67 19.65 -17.81
C GLU A 39 -3.98 18.18 -18.13
N THR A 40 -4.95 17.57 -17.44
CA THR A 40 -5.41 16.19 -17.68
C THR A 40 -6.53 16.11 -18.72
N GLY A 41 -7.02 17.24 -19.27
CA GLY A 41 -8.03 17.28 -20.32
C GLY A 41 -9.51 17.26 -19.87
N TRP A 42 -9.79 17.32 -18.56
CA TRP A 42 -11.12 17.09 -18.02
C TRP A 42 -11.94 18.38 -17.86
N LYS A 43 -13.22 18.35 -18.28
CA LYS A 43 -14.20 19.42 -18.00
C LYS A 43 -15.02 19.08 -16.74
N ASP A 44 -15.48 20.12 -16.04
CA ASP A 44 -16.23 20.09 -14.77
C ASP A 44 -17.37 19.03 -14.64
N ASP A 45 -17.96 18.57 -15.75
CA ASP A 45 -19.02 17.58 -15.74
C ASP A 45 -18.54 16.11 -15.64
N GLU A 46 -17.27 15.82 -15.89
CA GLU A 46 -16.75 14.44 -15.81
C GLU A 46 -16.30 14.04 -14.39
N ILE A 47 -16.03 15.02 -13.51
CA ILE A 47 -15.89 14.75 -12.06
C ILE A 47 -17.23 14.29 -11.46
N LYS A 48 -18.38 14.61 -12.10
CA LYS A 48 -19.69 14.06 -11.71
C LYS A 48 -19.85 12.60 -12.12
N GLN A 49 -19.03 12.08 -13.05
CA GLN A 49 -19.16 10.70 -13.57
C GLN A 49 -18.02 9.75 -13.18
N SER A 50 -16.78 10.21 -12.94
CA SER A 50 -15.63 9.31 -12.69
C SER A 50 -15.25 9.09 -11.22
N LYS A 51 -15.95 9.74 -10.28
CA LYS A 51 -16.18 9.12 -8.98
C LYS A 51 -17.41 8.23 -9.11
N PHE A 52 -17.22 6.98 -9.56
CA PHE A 52 -18.13 5.91 -9.16
C PHE A 52 -18.48 6.12 -7.69
N PRO A 53 -19.73 5.94 -7.22
CA PRO A 53 -20.09 6.38 -5.89
C PRO A 53 -19.18 5.67 -4.89
N VAL A 54 -18.16 6.37 -4.39
CA VAL A 54 -17.20 5.82 -3.43
C VAL A 54 -17.99 5.32 -2.22
N LEU A 55 -19.08 6.02 -1.92
CA LEU A 55 -20.08 5.70 -0.92
C LEU A 55 -20.87 4.40 -1.19
N GLU A 56 -20.88 3.87 -2.42
CA GLU A 56 -21.46 2.55 -2.74
C GLU A 56 -20.47 1.41 -2.56
N ARG A 57 -19.17 1.67 -2.71
CA ARG A 57 -18.12 0.63 -2.82
C ARG A 57 -17.14 0.63 -1.65
N ALA A 58 -17.18 1.65 -0.79
CA ALA A 58 -16.32 1.81 0.37
C ALA A 58 -17.14 2.00 1.66
N ASP A 59 -16.56 1.61 2.79
CA ASP A 59 -17.10 1.94 4.11
C ASP A 59 -16.62 3.34 4.50
N VAL A 60 -17.53 4.32 4.48
CA VAL A 60 -17.19 5.72 4.73
C VAL A 60 -17.91 6.23 5.97
N LEU A 61 -17.14 6.64 6.98
CA LEU A 61 -17.66 7.33 8.16
C LEU A 61 -17.49 8.83 8.04
N GLY A 62 -18.57 9.57 8.27
CA GLY A 62 -18.58 11.01 8.41
C GLY A 62 -18.77 11.43 9.86
N CYS A 63 -18.12 12.53 10.25
CA CYS A 63 -18.41 13.28 11.45
C CYS A 63 -19.11 14.57 11.05
N PHE A 64 -20.26 14.83 11.65
CA PHE A 64 -21.12 15.94 11.35
C PHE A 64 -21.19 16.90 12.53
N ASN A 65 -21.08 18.20 12.27
CA ASN A 65 -21.46 19.23 13.22
C ASN A 65 -22.97 19.49 13.13
N ILE A 66 -23.63 19.69 14.26
CA ILE A 66 -25.08 19.96 14.33
C ILE A 66 -25.30 21.45 14.61
N ILE A 67 -25.71 22.20 13.59
CA ILE A 67 -26.05 23.63 13.70
C ILE A 67 -27.53 23.79 13.35
N ASP A 68 -28.33 24.39 14.25
CA ASP A 68 -29.76 24.66 14.02
C ASP A 68 -30.58 23.46 13.50
N LYS A 69 -30.28 22.26 14.03
CA LYS A 69 -30.85 20.95 13.61
C LYS A 69 -30.48 20.49 12.20
N LYS A 70 -29.49 21.11 11.56
CA LYS A 70 -28.88 20.63 10.31
C LYS A 70 -27.56 19.95 10.62
N GLU A 71 -27.28 18.88 9.89
CA GLU A 71 -26.01 18.18 9.90
C GLU A 71 -25.12 18.79 8.80
N GLU A 72 -23.88 19.09 9.13
CA GLU A 72 -22.85 19.53 8.18
C GLU A 72 -21.65 18.60 8.32
N LEU A 73 -21.19 17.98 7.24
CA LEU A 73 -20.04 17.08 7.24
C LEU A 73 -18.75 17.89 7.48
N VAL A 74 -18.05 17.58 8.58
CA VAL A 74 -16.83 18.30 8.98
C VAL A 74 -15.57 17.46 8.91
N ALA A 75 -15.71 16.13 8.95
CA ALA A 75 -14.60 15.20 8.79
C ALA A 75 -15.08 13.88 8.21
N GLN A 76 -14.21 13.17 7.50
CA GLN A 76 -14.53 11.88 6.88
C GLN A 76 -13.34 10.93 6.88
N PHE A 77 -13.64 9.63 6.81
CA PHE A 77 -12.67 8.54 6.75
C PHE A 77 -13.24 7.40 5.90
N ALA A 78 -12.60 7.10 4.77
CA ALA A 78 -13.04 6.03 3.86
C ALA A 78 -12.12 4.81 3.96
N VAL A 79 -12.73 3.63 3.87
CA VAL A 79 -12.02 2.35 3.81
C VAL A 79 -12.48 1.59 2.58
N TYR A 80 -11.56 1.36 1.65
CA TYR A 80 -11.80 0.57 0.45
C TYR A 80 -11.46 -0.89 0.75
N PRO A 81 -12.40 -1.83 0.56
CA PRO A 81 -12.11 -3.25 0.73
C PRO A 81 -11.29 -3.76 -0.46
N LEU A 82 -10.11 -4.29 -0.17
CA LEU A 82 -9.21 -4.92 -1.13
C LEU A 82 -8.67 -6.21 -0.54
N ASP A 83 -8.00 -7.00 -1.37
CA ASP A 83 -7.19 -8.10 -0.86
C ASP A 83 -5.71 -7.82 -1.09
N MET A 84 -4.85 -8.37 -0.24
CA MET A 84 -3.40 -8.23 -0.30
C MET A 84 -2.75 -9.60 -0.09
N ASN A 85 -1.65 -9.85 -0.79
CA ASN A 85 -0.81 -11.01 -0.52
C ASN A 85 0.13 -10.72 0.66
N ILE A 86 0.03 -11.50 1.73
CA ILE A 86 0.98 -11.48 2.84
C ILE A 86 1.59 -12.88 2.93
N TYR A 87 2.84 -13.02 2.45
CA TYR A 87 3.60 -14.28 2.43
C TYR A 87 2.82 -15.49 1.89
N GLY A 88 2.19 -15.31 0.73
CA GLY A 88 1.43 -16.33 0.03
C GLY A 88 -0.05 -16.38 0.43
N GLU A 89 -0.44 -15.76 1.54
CA GLU A 89 -1.84 -15.74 1.97
C GLU A 89 -2.58 -14.50 1.54
N ARG A 90 -3.84 -14.71 1.15
CA ARG A 90 -4.74 -13.63 0.71
C ARG A 90 -5.49 -13.07 1.91
N TYR A 91 -5.07 -11.89 2.35
CA TYR A 91 -5.72 -11.13 3.42
C TYR A 91 -6.75 -10.16 2.84
N GLU A 92 -7.97 -10.17 3.39
CA GLU A 92 -8.88 -9.04 3.21
C GLU A 92 -8.37 -7.84 4.01
N VAL A 93 -8.03 -6.76 3.33
CA VAL A 93 -7.46 -5.54 3.91
C VAL A 93 -8.37 -4.35 3.69
N GLY A 94 -8.24 -3.35 4.57
CA GLY A 94 -8.81 -2.02 4.32
C GLY A 94 -7.74 -1.07 3.81
N PHE A 95 -7.94 -0.53 2.62
CA PHE A 95 -7.15 0.58 2.12
C PHE A 95 -7.80 1.89 2.59
N VAL A 96 -7.16 2.56 3.54
CA VAL A 96 -7.65 3.81 4.11
C VAL A 96 -7.32 4.96 3.16
N THR A 97 -8.35 5.69 2.75
CA THR A 97 -8.24 6.83 1.85
C THR A 97 -9.18 7.96 2.28
N SER A 98 -9.11 9.10 1.58
CA SER A 98 -10.06 10.20 1.71
C SER A 98 -10.19 10.72 3.15
N VAL A 99 -9.06 10.71 3.88
CA VAL A 99 -8.97 11.11 5.28
C VAL A 99 -8.82 12.63 5.37
N CYS A 100 -9.89 13.34 5.73
CA CYS A 100 -9.86 14.80 5.81
C CYS A 100 -10.78 15.38 6.89
N THR A 101 -10.49 16.63 7.28
CA THR A 101 -11.24 17.42 8.26
C THR A 101 -11.12 18.88 7.87
N TYR A 102 -12.22 19.63 7.89
CA TYR A 102 -12.18 21.07 7.65
C TYR A 102 -11.29 21.76 8.70
N PRO A 103 -10.44 22.74 8.32
CA PRO A 103 -9.45 23.36 9.21
C PRO A 103 -10.01 23.91 10.52
N GLU A 104 -11.18 24.54 10.48
CA GLU A 104 -11.90 25.11 11.63
C GLU A 104 -12.34 24.06 12.66
N TYR A 105 -12.33 22.77 12.30
CA TYR A 105 -12.65 21.63 13.17
C TYR A 105 -11.41 20.78 13.52
N THR A 106 -10.21 21.18 13.08
CA THR A 106 -8.96 20.51 13.46
C THR A 106 -8.62 20.73 14.94
N GLY A 107 -7.81 19.83 15.52
CA GLY A 107 -7.44 19.90 16.95
C GLY A 107 -8.50 19.36 17.92
N HIS A 108 -9.73 19.07 17.47
CA HIS A 108 -10.81 18.51 18.30
C HIS A 108 -10.79 16.98 18.41
N GLY A 109 -9.78 16.30 17.84
CA GLY A 109 -9.64 14.85 17.89
C GLY A 109 -10.69 14.07 17.08
N LEU A 110 -11.43 14.73 16.18
CA LEU A 110 -12.47 14.10 15.35
C LEU A 110 -11.90 12.95 14.51
N MET A 111 -10.75 13.16 13.88
CA MET A 111 -10.11 12.15 13.05
C MET A 111 -9.71 10.89 13.85
N LYS A 112 -9.17 11.06 15.07
CA LYS A 112 -8.83 9.93 15.95
C LYS A 112 -10.08 9.12 16.32
N LYS A 113 -11.24 9.78 16.51
CA LYS A 113 -12.52 9.12 16.79
C LYS A 113 -13.05 8.36 15.57
N LEU A 114 -13.01 8.98 14.39
CA LEU A 114 -13.41 8.34 13.13
C LEU A 114 -12.55 7.11 12.84
N MET A 115 -11.22 7.25 12.87
CA MET A 115 -10.28 6.17 12.64
C MET A 115 -10.53 5.00 13.61
N ARG A 116 -10.68 5.27 14.91
CA ARG A 116 -10.99 4.21 15.89
C ARG A 116 -12.27 3.46 15.51
N LYS A 117 -13.35 4.18 15.19
CA LYS A 117 -14.63 3.56 14.80
C LYS A 117 -14.51 2.75 13.50
N SER A 118 -13.82 3.25 12.48
CA SER A 118 -13.63 2.53 11.22
C SER A 118 -12.80 1.25 11.44
N LEU A 119 -11.70 1.32 12.20
CA LEU A 119 -10.89 0.13 12.51
C LEU A 119 -11.63 -0.87 13.40
N THR A 120 -12.52 -0.43 14.30
CA THR A 120 -13.43 -1.34 15.01
C THR A 120 -14.35 -2.08 14.04
N ARG A 121 -14.96 -1.38 13.08
CA ARG A 121 -15.85 -2.00 12.08
C ARG A 121 -15.12 -3.01 11.19
N MET A 122 -13.86 -2.71 10.84
CA MET A 122 -12.99 -3.64 10.12
C MET A 122 -12.75 -4.92 10.92
N ARG A 123 -12.39 -4.79 12.21
CA ARG A 123 -12.24 -5.94 13.12
C ARG A 123 -13.52 -6.78 13.22
N ASP A 124 -14.66 -6.12 13.38
CA ASP A 124 -15.98 -6.79 13.47
C ASP A 124 -16.34 -7.53 12.17
N SER A 125 -15.71 -7.14 11.05
CA SER A 125 -15.83 -7.77 9.73
C SER A 125 -14.62 -8.66 9.39
N ASN A 126 -13.86 -9.11 10.39
CA ASN A 126 -12.68 -9.98 10.28
C ASN A 126 -11.53 -9.46 9.38
N LYS A 127 -11.43 -8.14 9.20
CA LYS A 127 -10.29 -7.50 8.52
C LYS A 127 -9.25 -7.13 9.56
N SER A 128 -8.17 -7.92 9.61
CA SER A 128 -7.13 -7.81 10.62
C SER A 128 -5.99 -6.86 10.26
N PHE A 129 -5.99 -6.30 9.05
CA PHE A 129 -4.95 -5.42 8.55
C PHE A 129 -5.50 -4.27 7.71
N ALA A 130 -4.84 -3.13 7.79
CA ALA A 130 -5.09 -1.98 6.93
C ALA A 130 -3.79 -1.35 6.43
N LEU A 131 -3.89 -0.67 5.29
CA LEU A 131 -2.82 0.11 4.69
C LEU A 131 -3.30 1.50 4.29
N LEU A 132 -2.37 2.46 4.20
CA LEU A 132 -2.65 3.82 3.74
C LEU A 132 -1.43 4.45 3.06
N TYR A 133 -1.69 5.50 2.29
CA TYR A 133 -0.68 6.44 1.84
C TYR A 133 -0.63 7.66 2.80
N PRO A 134 0.49 7.90 3.49
CA PRO A 134 0.54 8.90 4.56
C PRO A 134 0.80 10.31 4.01
N TYR A 135 -0.12 11.25 4.27
CA TYR A 135 0.22 12.68 4.13
C TYR A 135 1.19 13.15 5.24
N SER A 136 1.16 12.50 6.41
CA SER A 136 2.03 12.80 7.56
C SER A 136 2.35 11.53 8.34
N ILE A 137 3.54 10.99 8.11
CA ILE A 137 4.03 9.80 8.81
C ILE A 137 4.01 9.97 10.35
N PRO A 138 4.48 11.10 10.94
CA PRO A 138 4.45 11.26 12.40
C PRO A 138 3.04 11.16 12.99
N LEU A 139 2.03 11.70 12.31
CA LEU A 139 0.65 11.67 12.77
C LEU A 139 0.10 10.24 12.79
N TYR A 140 0.26 9.50 11.69
CA TYR A 140 -0.19 8.11 11.62
C TYR A 140 0.61 7.19 12.53
N ARG A 141 1.91 7.44 12.71
CA ARG A 141 2.74 6.69 13.66
C ARG A 141 2.28 6.87 15.11
N GLY A 142 1.87 8.08 15.50
CA GLY A 142 1.24 8.33 16.80
C GLY A 142 -0.11 7.63 16.99
N LEU A 143 -0.67 7.08 15.92
CA LEU A 143 -1.89 6.27 15.90
C LEU A 143 -1.59 4.78 15.64
N GLY A 144 -0.31 4.39 15.74
CA GLY A 144 0.22 3.03 15.67
C GLY A 144 0.26 2.42 14.26
N TRP A 145 0.25 3.25 13.21
CA TRP A 145 0.66 2.83 11.88
C TRP A 145 2.19 2.82 11.79
N GLU A 146 2.76 2.00 10.91
CA GLU A 146 4.20 2.08 10.62
C GLU A 146 4.47 1.84 9.14
N ILE A 147 5.62 2.31 8.67
CA ILE A 147 6.05 2.12 7.28
C ILE A 147 6.19 0.62 6.99
N ILE A 148 5.69 0.20 5.83
CA ILE A 148 5.77 -1.18 5.34
C ILE A 148 6.38 -1.29 3.94
N SER A 149 6.44 -0.20 3.15
CA SER A 149 7.01 -0.25 1.80
C SER A 149 7.74 1.04 1.44
N ASN A 150 8.61 0.94 0.44
CA ASN A 150 9.28 2.07 -0.18
C ASN A 150 8.83 2.26 -1.63
N LYS A 151 8.96 3.50 -2.10
CA LYS A 151 8.95 3.83 -3.51
C LYS A 151 10.34 4.33 -3.87
N MET A 152 10.99 3.62 -4.77
CA MET A 152 12.21 4.05 -5.40
C MET A 152 11.92 4.68 -6.76
N THR A 153 12.79 5.57 -7.20
CA THR A 153 12.74 6.13 -8.55
C THR A 153 14.13 6.13 -9.15
N TYR A 154 14.25 5.89 -10.44
CA TYR A 154 15.53 5.87 -11.14
C TYR A 154 15.52 6.75 -12.37
N VAL A 155 16.71 7.20 -12.76
CA VAL A 155 16.97 7.93 -14.01
C VAL A 155 18.13 7.26 -14.74
N ILE A 156 17.87 6.78 -15.95
CA ILE A 156 18.83 6.07 -16.81
C ILE A 156 18.92 6.83 -18.13
N LYS A 157 20.14 7.16 -18.56
CA LYS A 157 20.37 7.79 -19.87
C LYS A 157 20.32 6.74 -20.97
N ASP A 158 19.99 7.17 -22.18
CA ASP A 158 20.04 6.37 -23.43
C ASP A 158 21.20 5.37 -23.50
N ARG A 159 22.45 5.84 -23.29
CA ARG A 159 23.69 5.06 -23.37
C ARG A 159 23.84 4.02 -22.25
N GLN A 160 23.04 4.11 -21.20
CA GLN A 160 23.03 3.22 -20.04
C GLN A 160 21.93 2.15 -20.15
N ILE A 161 21.03 2.27 -21.14
CA ILE A 161 20.00 1.27 -21.39
C ILE A 161 20.68 -0.03 -21.88
N PRO A 162 20.33 -1.20 -21.32
CA PRO A 162 20.88 -2.48 -21.77
C PRO A 162 20.67 -2.73 -23.28
N THR A 163 21.75 -3.06 -24.01
CA THR A 163 21.74 -3.15 -25.48
C THR A 163 21.94 -4.57 -26.05
N LYS A 164 22.39 -5.51 -25.23
CA LYS A 164 22.72 -6.90 -25.66
C LYS A 164 21.68 -7.91 -25.17
N LEU A 165 20.43 -7.47 -25.12
CA LEU A 165 19.29 -8.31 -24.74
C LEU A 165 18.69 -8.93 -26.00
N LYS A 166 18.37 -10.21 -25.91
CA LYS A 166 17.69 -10.93 -26.97
C LYS A 166 16.92 -12.07 -26.34
N GLU A 167 15.80 -11.73 -25.75
CA GLU A 167 14.91 -12.72 -25.16
C GLU A 167 14.05 -13.36 -26.26
N PRO A 168 13.67 -14.64 -26.12
CA PRO A 168 13.06 -15.39 -27.21
C PRO A 168 11.58 -15.03 -27.46
N GLY A 169 10.93 -14.40 -26.49
CA GLY A 169 9.56 -13.93 -26.58
C GLY A 169 9.38 -12.61 -27.33
N TYR A 170 8.26 -11.95 -27.11
CA TYR A 170 7.93 -10.69 -27.78
C TYR A 170 7.07 -9.77 -26.92
N VAL A 171 7.10 -8.47 -27.23
CA VAL A 171 6.26 -7.46 -26.57
C VAL A 171 5.12 -7.02 -27.48
N ARG A 172 3.92 -6.92 -26.91
CA ARG A 172 2.73 -6.38 -27.59
C ARG A 172 2.09 -5.29 -26.73
N ARG A 173 1.83 -4.13 -27.35
CA ARG A 173 1.00 -3.07 -26.75
C ARG A 173 -0.47 -3.49 -26.72
N VAL A 174 -1.14 -3.21 -25.62
CA VAL A 174 -2.56 -3.53 -25.38
C VAL A 174 -3.29 -2.32 -24.81
N GLN A 175 -4.62 -2.38 -24.77
CA GLN A 175 -5.44 -1.37 -24.10
C GLN A 175 -5.37 -1.53 -22.58
N TRP A 176 -5.64 -0.45 -21.85
CA TRP A 176 -5.62 -0.44 -20.37
C TRP A 176 -6.63 -1.40 -19.74
N ASP A 177 -7.71 -1.73 -20.46
CA ASP A 177 -8.77 -2.61 -19.99
C ASP A 177 -8.60 -4.08 -20.40
N ASP A 178 -7.49 -4.41 -21.10
CA ASP A 178 -7.18 -5.76 -21.60
C ASP A 178 -7.23 -6.82 -20.49
N GLU A 179 -7.86 -7.95 -20.80
CA GLU A 179 -8.09 -9.02 -19.84
C GLU A 179 -6.79 -9.74 -19.43
N GLN A 180 -5.84 -9.91 -20.36
CA GLN A 180 -4.57 -10.57 -20.08
C GLN A 180 -3.68 -9.69 -19.19
N PHE A 181 -3.70 -8.37 -19.40
CA PHE A 181 -3.04 -7.41 -18.51
C PHE A 181 -3.53 -7.55 -17.07
N LYS A 182 -4.85 -7.51 -16.85
CA LYS A 182 -5.46 -7.60 -15.51
C LYS A 182 -5.23 -8.97 -14.85
N LYS A 183 -5.29 -10.06 -15.63
CA LYS A 183 -4.99 -11.42 -15.16
C LYS A 183 -3.51 -11.59 -14.80
N LEU A 184 -2.60 -11.04 -15.60
CA LEU A 184 -1.17 -11.07 -15.33
C LEU A 184 -0.85 -10.37 -14.01
N HIS A 185 -1.42 -9.19 -13.75
CA HIS A 185 -1.28 -8.53 -12.45
C HIS A 185 -1.80 -9.40 -11.30
N THR A 186 -2.95 -10.05 -11.46
CA THR A 186 -3.51 -10.95 -10.43
C THR A 186 -2.57 -12.14 -10.17
N HIS A 187 -1.93 -12.68 -11.21
CA HIS A 187 -0.95 -13.75 -11.06
C HIS A 187 0.33 -13.29 -10.37
N PHE A 188 0.82 -12.09 -10.70
CA PHE A 188 1.93 -11.45 -9.98
C PHE A 188 1.56 -11.20 -8.51
N ALA A 189 0.38 -10.64 -8.24
CA ALA A 189 -0.10 -10.42 -6.87
C ALA A 189 -0.14 -11.71 -6.04
N ALA A 190 -0.50 -12.84 -6.65
CA ALA A 190 -0.51 -14.15 -5.97
C ALA A 190 0.88 -14.67 -5.59
N LYS A 191 1.95 -14.16 -6.21
CA LYS A 191 3.33 -14.59 -5.96
C LYS A 191 4.18 -13.57 -5.21
N THR A 192 3.71 -12.34 -5.08
CA THR A 192 4.51 -11.23 -4.57
C THR A 192 3.97 -10.74 -3.24
N HIS A 193 4.78 -10.84 -2.19
CA HIS A 193 4.46 -10.29 -0.88
C HIS A 193 4.17 -8.78 -0.99
N GLY A 194 3.07 -8.34 -0.38
CA GLY A 194 2.65 -6.94 -0.34
C GLY A 194 1.67 -6.54 -1.43
N CYS A 195 1.65 -7.27 -2.54
CA CYS A 195 0.93 -6.84 -3.73
C CYS A 195 -0.59 -6.95 -3.52
N LEU A 196 -1.32 -5.93 -3.99
CA LEU A 196 -2.77 -5.89 -3.90
C LEU A 196 -3.41 -6.70 -5.02
N TYR A 197 -4.49 -7.41 -4.71
CA TYR A 197 -5.37 -7.94 -5.75
C TYR A 197 -6.31 -6.82 -6.20
N ARG A 198 -5.94 -6.15 -7.29
CA ARG A 198 -6.75 -5.07 -7.87
C ARG A 198 -8.11 -5.58 -8.31
N ASN A 199 -9.17 -5.16 -7.62
CA ASN A 199 -10.55 -5.27 -8.10
C ASN A 199 -10.84 -4.12 -9.10
N ASN A 200 -12.06 -4.06 -9.63
CA ASN A 200 -12.43 -3.02 -10.60
C ASN A 200 -12.22 -1.60 -10.05
N LEU A 201 -12.53 -1.37 -8.77
CA LEU A 201 -12.32 -0.07 -8.13
C LEU A 201 -10.84 0.30 -8.07
N ALA A 202 -9.97 -0.63 -7.68
CA ALA A 202 -8.53 -0.38 -7.65
C ALA A 202 -7.94 -0.13 -9.06
N TRP A 203 -8.45 -0.81 -10.10
CA TRP A 203 -8.03 -0.53 -11.48
C TRP A 203 -8.49 0.85 -11.98
N GLU A 204 -9.73 1.24 -11.66
CA GLU A 204 -10.25 2.59 -11.95
C GLU A 204 -9.40 3.67 -11.26
N GLU A 205 -9.04 3.46 -9.99
CA GLU A 205 -8.18 4.37 -9.21
C GLU A 205 -6.75 4.43 -9.76
N TYR A 206 -6.19 3.27 -10.15
CA TYR A 206 -4.84 3.19 -10.70
C TYR A 206 -4.68 4.09 -11.94
N PHE A 207 -5.63 4.09 -12.88
CA PHE A 207 -5.56 4.89 -14.11
C PHE A 207 -6.20 6.28 -14.00
N ARG A 208 -6.81 6.64 -12.84
CA ARG A 208 -7.67 7.83 -12.71
C ARG A 208 -7.02 9.13 -13.17
N TRP A 209 -5.72 9.29 -12.96
CA TRP A 209 -4.98 10.52 -13.20
C TRP A 209 -3.95 10.39 -14.33
N ASP A 210 -4.01 9.29 -15.09
CA ASP A 210 -3.09 9.05 -16.19
C ASP A 210 -3.53 9.81 -17.44
N GLU A 211 -2.56 10.21 -18.25
CA GLU A 211 -2.80 10.85 -19.55
C GLU A 211 -3.35 9.83 -20.56
N ASP A 212 -4.17 10.27 -21.51
CA ASP A 212 -4.74 9.43 -22.57
C ASP A 212 -3.67 8.68 -23.39
N ASP A 213 -2.47 9.25 -23.52
CA ASP A 213 -1.33 8.67 -24.24
C ASP A 213 -0.56 7.62 -23.40
N THR A 214 -1.03 7.28 -22.20
CA THR A 214 -0.44 6.23 -21.37
C THR A 214 -0.63 4.86 -22.03
N MET A 215 0.47 4.15 -22.22
CA MET A 215 0.53 2.87 -22.93
C MET A 215 0.74 1.71 -21.97
N VAL A 216 0.18 0.56 -22.32
CA VAL A 216 0.44 -0.73 -21.67
C VAL A 216 1.12 -1.66 -22.66
N ALA A 217 2.24 -2.25 -22.27
CA ALA A 217 2.96 -3.25 -23.06
C ALA A 217 3.16 -4.53 -22.25
N ILE A 218 2.78 -5.68 -22.82
CA ILE A 218 2.93 -7.00 -22.20
C ILE A 218 4.01 -7.78 -22.95
N TYR A 219 4.91 -8.41 -22.20
CA TYR A 219 5.84 -9.43 -22.69
C TYR A 219 5.19 -10.81 -22.65
N TYR A 220 5.31 -11.54 -23.76
CA TYR A 220 4.87 -12.92 -23.95
C TYR A 220 6.10 -13.80 -24.20
N ASN A 221 6.16 -14.99 -23.60
CA ASN A 221 7.21 -15.97 -23.89
C ASN A 221 6.96 -16.70 -25.24
N GLU A 222 7.81 -17.68 -25.60
CA GLU A 222 7.67 -18.47 -26.85
C GLU A 222 6.37 -19.29 -26.93
N ASP A 223 5.72 -19.55 -25.79
CA ASP A 223 4.46 -20.31 -25.69
C ASP A 223 3.22 -19.38 -25.69
N ASP A 224 3.39 -18.11 -26.05
CA ASP A 224 2.35 -17.06 -26.03
C ASP A 224 1.76 -16.78 -24.63
N GLU A 225 2.50 -17.07 -23.56
CA GLU A 225 2.07 -16.81 -22.18
C GLU A 225 2.54 -15.43 -21.68
N PRO A 226 1.64 -14.57 -21.15
CA PRO A 226 2.02 -13.27 -20.63
C PRO A 226 2.85 -13.42 -19.34
N CYS A 227 4.07 -12.88 -19.33
CA CYS A 227 5.04 -13.08 -18.24
C CYS A 227 5.51 -11.78 -17.57
N GLY A 228 5.19 -10.61 -18.13
CA GLY A 228 5.52 -9.32 -17.55
C GLY A 228 4.84 -8.18 -18.30
N TYR A 229 4.71 -7.02 -17.68
CA TYR A 229 4.20 -5.84 -18.34
C TYR A 229 4.90 -4.58 -17.88
N MET A 230 4.77 -3.52 -18.68
CA MET A 230 5.06 -2.16 -18.26
C MET A 230 3.91 -1.21 -18.61
N VAL A 231 3.66 -0.23 -17.74
CA VAL A 231 2.79 0.91 -17.97
C VAL A 231 3.67 2.15 -18.09
N TYR A 232 3.55 2.88 -19.19
CA TYR A 232 4.49 3.95 -19.51
C TYR A 232 3.90 5.06 -20.38
N LEU A 233 4.55 6.22 -20.37
CA LEU A 233 4.27 7.38 -21.22
C LEU A 233 5.59 7.82 -21.86
N ILE A 234 5.57 8.24 -23.13
CA ILE A 234 6.72 8.91 -23.77
C ILE A 234 6.35 10.36 -24.01
N SER A 235 7.12 11.27 -23.43
CA SER A 235 6.90 12.70 -23.58
C SER A 235 8.23 13.45 -23.49
N SER A 236 8.43 14.47 -24.34
CA SER A 236 9.64 15.30 -24.33
C SER A 236 10.94 14.48 -24.37
N ASP A 237 11.01 13.47 -25.24
CA ASP A 237 12.16 12.55 -25.41
C ASP A 237 12.52 11.77 -24.13
N VAL A 238 11.57 11.60 -23.20
CA VAL A 238 11.72 10.80 -21.98
C VAL A 238 10.65 9.70 -21.92
N MET A 239 11.08 8.47 -21.64
CA MET A 239 10.17 7.37 -21.28
C MET A 239 9.92 7.36 -19.77
N HIS A 240 8.68 7.63 -19.38
CA HIS A 240 8.22 7.59 -18.00
C HIS A 240 7.58 6.22 -17.71
N ILE A 241 8.27 5.37 -16.95
CA ILE A 241 7.77 4.06 -16.53
C ILE A 241 7.03 4.20 -15.20
N LYS A 242 5.70 4.08 -15.26
CA LYS A 242 4.84 4.12 -14.07
C LYS A 242 5.00 2.87 -13.22
N GLU A 243 4.98 1.71 -13.86
CA GLU A 243 5.07 0.39 -13.23
C GLU A 243 5.68 -0.60 -14.23
N LEU A 244 6.57 -1.46 -13.73
CA LEU A 244 7.16 -2.56 -14.49
C LEU A 244 7.12 -3.80 -13.59
N ILE A 245 6.40 -4.84 -14.03
CA ILE A 245 6.33 -6.13 -13.34
C ILE A 245 6.78 -7.26 -14.24
N TYR A 246 7.28 -8.32 -13.62
CA TYR A 246 7.73 -9.52 -14.31
C TYR A 246 7.62 -10.71 -13.36
N LEU A 247 7.27 -11.87 -13.92
CA LEU A 247 7.18 -13.13 -13.20
C LEU A 247 8.50 -13.91 -13.20
N ASN A 248 9.42 -13.55 -14.10
CA ASN A 248 10.70 -14.21 -14.29
C ASN A 248 11.72 -13.27 -14.93
N ARG A 249 12.98 -13.72 -14.96
CA ARG A 249 14.10 -12.93 -15.51
C ARG A 249 13.96 -12.67 -17.01
N GLU A 250 13.46 -13.64 -17.77
CA GLU A 250 13.23 -13.50 -19.21
C GLU A 250 12.30 -12.31 -19.51
N ALA A 251 11.15 -12.23 -18.85
CA ALA A 251 10.22 -11.12 -19.06
C ALA A 251 10.80 -9.77 -18.64
N GLN A 252 11.59 -9.73 -17.58
CA GLN A 252 12.30 -8.52 -17.17
C GLN A 252 13.26 -8.03 -18.27
N LEU A 253 14.09 -8.94 -18.81
CA LEU A 253 15.05 -8.61 -19.87
C LEU A 253 14.33 -8.27 -21.17
N GLY A 254 13.27 -8.98 -21.53
CA GLY A 254 12.49 -8.71 -22.75
C GLY A 254 11.78 -7.35 -22.72
N LEU A 255 11.34 -6.90 -21.53
CA LEU A 255 10.84 -5.54 -21.36
C LEU A 255 11.95 -4.48 -21.46
N TRP A 256 13.17 -4.75 -20.99
CA TRP A 256 14.31 -3.86 -21.20
C TRP A 256 14.76 -3.80 -22.67
N GLU A 257 14.68 -4.92 -23.40
CA GLU A 257 14.89 -4.94 -24.85
C GLU A 257 13.85 -4.07 -25.56
N TYR A 258 12.59 -4.13 -25.14
CA TYR A 258 11.54 -3.26 -25.65
C TYR A 258 11.77 -1.78 -25.32
N ILE A 259 12.24 -1.46 -24.12
CA ILE A 259 12.65 -0.08 -23.77
C ILE A 259 13.77 0.39 -24.70
N HIS A 260 14.80 -0.44 -24.92
CA HIS A 260 15.90 -0.12 -25.83
C HIS A 260 15.46 0.10 -27.28
N ALA A 261 14.42 -0.59 -27.76
CA ALA A 261 13.88 -0.40 -29.10
C ALA A 261 13.31 1.02 -29.37
N HIS A 262 13.26 1.87 -28.34
CA HIS A 262 12.90 3.29 -28.44
C HIS A 262 14.13 4.22 -28.46
N ASP A 263 15.35 3.70 -28.64
CA ASP A 263 16.62 4.46 -28.62
C ASP A 263 16.63 5.72 -29.50
N SER A 264 15.95 5.68 -30.66
CA SER A 264 15.85 6.83 -31.56
C SER A 264 14.82 7.88 -31.13
N MET A 265 14.01 7.58 -30.12
CA MET A 265 12.89 8.39 -29.64
C MET A 265 13.11 8.99 -28.25
N ILE A 266 14.07 8.47 -27.47
CA ILE A 266 14.27 8.85 -26.07
C ILE A 266 15.75 9.09 -25.75
N ASP A 267 16.00 10.12 -24.96
CA ASP A 267 17.32 10.41 -24.37
C ASP A 267 17.43 9.83 -22.94
N GLU A 268 16.30 9.53 -22.30
CA GLU A 268 16.23 9.18 -20.88
C GLU A 268 15.05 8.27 -20.54
N VAL A 269 15.25 7.37 -19.59
CA VAL A 269 14.21 6.57 -18.93
C VAL A 269 14.11 7.00 -17.48
N ARG A 270 12.91 7.41 -17.06
CA ARG A 270 12.56 7.68 -15.67
C ARG A 270 11.54 6.66 -15.20
N GLY A 271 11.81 5.93 -14.14
CA GLY A 271 10.86 4.92 -13.68
C GLY A 271 10.66 4.88 -12.18
N ASN A 272 9.54 4.28 -11.78
CA ASN A 272 9.26 3.91 -10.40
C ASN A 272 9.65 2.44 -10.16
N ASN A 273 10.13 2.15 -8.97
CA ASN A 273 10.44 0.81 -8.50
C ASN A 273 9.81 0.61 -7.11
N TYR A 274 8.99 -0.44 -6.98
CA TYR A 274 8.27 -0.78 -5.76
C TYR A 274 8.79 -2.06 -5.07
N TYR A 275 9.87 -2.65 -5.59
CA TYR A 275 10.52 -3.84 -5.01
C TYR A 275 11.40 -3.49 -3.79
N SER A 276 11.60 -2.20 -3.50
CA SER A 276 12.51 -1.71 -2.43
C SER A 276 13.99 -2.12 -2.58
N GLU A 277 14.37 -2.64 -3.74
CA GLU A 277 15.74 -3.03 -4.10
C GLU A 277 16.28 -2.16 -5.25
N PRO A 278 17.50 -1.59 -5.16
CA PRO A 278 18.06 -0.75 -6.22
C PRO A 278 18.22 -1.48 -7.55
N ILE A 279 17.80 -0.86 -8.66
CA ILE A 279 17.99 -1.47 -9.99
C ILE A 279 19.41 -1.29 -10.52
N ALA A 280 20.22 -0.38 -9.96
CA ALA A 280 21.57 -0.10 -10.42
C ALA A 280 22.44 -1.36 -10.51
N PHE A 281 22.24 -2.32 -9.60
CA PHE A 281 23.01 -3.56 -9.57
C PHE A 281 22.77 -4.46 -10.80
N GLU A 282 21.64 -4.28 -11.48
CA GLU A 282 21.25 -5.05 -12.67
C GLU A 282 21.78 -4.45 -13.98
N LEU A 283 22.34 -3.24 -13.94
CA LEU A 283 22.80 -2.51 -15.13
C LEU A 283 24.31 -2.63 -15.30
N ASP A 284 24.76 -2.81 -16.55
CA ASP A 284 26.19 -2.80 -16.90
C ASP A 284 26.85 -1.44 -16.55
N ASP A 285 26.18 -0.33 -16.89
CA ASP A 285 26.53 1.02 -16.43
C ASP A 285 25.63 1.38 -15.23
N SER A 286 26.06 0.94 -14.04
CA SER A 286 25.33 1.11 -12.78
C SER A 286 25.45 2.52 -12.17
N ASP A 287 26.16 3.47 -12.81
CA ASP A 287 26.31 4.84 -12.31
C ASP A 287 25.04 5.66 -12.64
N ILE A 288 23.94 5.28 -11.99
CA ILE A 288 22.63 5.89 -12.13
C ILE A 288 22.19 6.53 -10.82
N LYS A 289 21.28 7.50 -10.93
CA LYS A 289 20.68 8.12 -9.76
C LYS A 289 19.40 7.40 -9.39
N GLU A 290 19.37 6.84 -8.17
CA GLU A 290 18.17 6.33 -7.54
C GLU A 290 17.78 7.20 -6.34
N THR A 291 16.48 7.42 -6.14
CA THR A 291 15.95 8.01 -4.91
C THR A 291 15.05 7.01 -4.21
N ILE A 292 15.01 7.05 -2.88
CA ILE A 292 14.15 6.20 -2.06
C ILE A 292 13.34 7.07 -1.12
N ARG A 293 12.05 6.77 -0.98
CA ARG A 293 11.18 7.34 0.04
C ARG A 293 10.22 6.29 0.58
N PRO A 294 9.82 6.37 1.87
CA PRO A 294 8.67 5.62 2.38
C PRO A 294 7.44 5.86 1.51
N TYR A 295 6.67 4.80 1.24
CA TYR A 295 5.50 4.87 0.37
C TYR A 295 4.20 4.53 1.09
N ALA A 296 4.01 3.28 1.51
CA ALA A 296 2.82 2.87 2.27
C ALA A 296 3.13 2.68 3.76
N MET A 297 2.13 2.94 4.59
CA MET A 297 2.09 2.51 5.98
C MET A 297 1.06 1.40 6.16
N GLY A 298 1.37 0.45 7.02
CA GLY A 298 0.48 -0.64 7.42
C GLY A 298 0.12 -0.56 8.90
N ARG A 299 -0.96 -1.25 9.28
CA ARG A 299 -1.37 -1.42 10.66
C ARG A 299 -2.12 -2.73 10.86
N ILE A 300 -1.63 -3.54 11.80
CA ILE A 300 -2.40 -4.65 12.35
C ILE A 300 -3.54 -4.08 13.21
N ILE A 301 -4.77 -4.48 12.91
CA ILE A 301 -6.00 -4.06 13.58
C ILE A 301 -6.31 -4.96 14.78
N ASP A 302 -6.14 -6.26 14.61
CA ASP A 302 -6.36 -7.27 15.63
C ASP A 302 -5.24 -8.31 15.54
N VAL A 303 -4.41 -8.38 16.60
CA VAL A 303 -3.24 -9.29 16.65
C VAL A 303 -3.67 -10.75 16.51
N ALA A 304 -4.75 -11.17 17.18
CA ALA A 304 -5.19 -12.55 17.15
C ALA A 304 -5.69 -12.97 15.77
N GLN A 305 -6.52 -12.14 15.14
CA GLN A 305 -7.03 -12.39 13.78
C GLN A 305 -5.92 -12.32 12.70
N PHE A 306 -4.89 -11.49 12.92
CA PHE A 306 -3.76 -11.40 12.00
C PHE A 306 -2.90 -12.66 12.06
N ILE A 307 -2.55 -13.09 13.28
CA ILE A 307 -1.69 -14.25 13.54
C ILE A 307 -2.34 -15.56 13.09
N SER A 308 -3.67 -15.70 13.18
CA SER A 308 -4.34 -16.94 12.76
C SER A 308 -4.21 -17.28 11.26
N GLN A 309 -3.74 -16.33 10.44
CA GLN A 309 -3.55 -16.47 8.99
C GLN A 309 -2.08 -16.30 8.58
N TYR A 310 -1.19 -15.96 9.52
CA TYR A 310 0.16 -15.53 9.17
C TYR A 310 1.08 -16.72 8.93
N ASN A 311 1.74 -16.73 7.77
CA ASN A 311 2.77 -17.71 7.45
C ASN A 311 4.16 -17.18 7.81
N CYS A 312 4.93 -18.01 8.49
CA CYS A 312 6.34 -17.80 8.75
C CYS A 312 7.20 -18.66 7.80
N ASP A 313 8.52 -18.61 7.92
CA ASP A 313 9.41 -19.45 7.12
C ASP A 313 9.21 -20.94 7.49
N PRO A 314 8.83 -21.83 6.54
CA PRO A 314 8.67 -23.26 6.79
C PRO A 314 9.99 -23.99 7.04
N ASP A 315 11.11 -23.47 6.54
CA ASP A 315 12.46 -23.99 6.76
C ASP A 315 13.10 -23.39 8.01
N GLY A 316 12.51 -22.32 8.54
CA GLY A 316 12.86 -21.68 9.81
C GLY A 316 12.67 -22.61 11.02
N PRO A 317 13.47 -22.44 12.08
CA PRO A 317 13.38 -23.31 13.23
C PRO A 317 12.21 -22.88 14.12
N GLY A 318 11.34 -23.79 14.55
CA GLY A 318 10.22 -23.42 15.43
C GLY A 318 10.62 -22.75 16.76
N GLY A 319 9.66 -22.09 17.41
CA GLY A 319 9.88 -21.43 18.69
C GLY A 319 8.60 -20.81 19.29
N CYS A 320 8.58 -20.65 20.61
CA CYS A 320 7.45 -20.07 21.33
C CYS A 320 7.86 -18.74 21.98
N PHE A 321 7.16 -17.67 21.63
CA PHE A 321 7.52 -16.30 22.00
C PHE A 321 6.33 -15.61 22.67
N SER A 322 6.56 -14.81 23.70
CA SER A 322 5.56 -13.87 24.20
C SER A 322 5.85 -12.47 23.70
N PHE A 323 4.84 -11.83 23.13
CA PHE A 323 4.88 -10.45 22.67
C PHE A 323 3.99 -9.62 23.58
N GLU A 324 4.60 -8.77 24.42
CA GLU A 324 3.90 -7.70 25.11
C GLU A 324 3.71 -6.54 24.12
N ILE A 325 2.47 -6.28 23.74
CA ILE A 325 2.11 -5.27 22.74
C ILE A 325 1.43 -4.09 23.41
N ALA A 326 1.87 -2.89 23.03
CA ALA A 326 1.24 -1.62 23.40
C ALA A 326 0.53 -0.97 22.19
N ASP A 327 -0.73 -0.58 22.37
CA ASP A 327 -1.57 0.08 21.35
C ASP A 327 -2.52 1.12 21.98
N ASP A 328 -2.14 2.40 21.88
CA ASP A 328 -2.93 3.52 22.42
C ASP A 328 -4.28 3.74 21.70
N LEU A 329 -4.39 3.24 20.45
CA LEU A 329 -5.58 3.46 19.63
C LEU A 329 -6.58 2.32 19.77
N LEU A 330 -6.15 1.06 19.80
CA LEU A 330 -7.04 -0.11 19.83
C LEU A 330 -6.76 -0.96 21.08
N PRO A 331 -7.54 -0.79 22.17
CA PRO A 331 -7.24 -1.38 23.47
C PRO A 331 -7.12 -2.90 23.48
N TRP A 332 -7.84 -3.61 22.60
CA TRP A 332 -7.82 -5.08 22.52
C TRP A 332 -6.48 -5.65 22.04
N ASN A 333 -5.60 -4.82 21.46
CA ASN A 333 -4.22 -5.22 21.14
C ASN A 333 -3.25 -5.02 22.31
N ASN A 334 -3.68 -4.47 23.46
CA ASN A 334 -2.80 -4.35 24.62
C ASN A 334 -2.78 -5.64 25.42
N GLY A 335 -1.57 -6.11 25.73
CA GLY A 335 -1.36 -7.30 26.55
C GLY A 335 -0.28 -8.20 25.98
N THR A 336 -0.20 -9.40 26.55
CA THR A 336 0.79 -10.40 26.15
C THR A 336 0.13 -11.45 25.26
N PHE A 337 0.67 -11.63 24.06
CA PHE A 337 0.29 -12.67 23.11
C PHE A 337 1.40 -13.71 23.05
N VAL A 338 1.10 -14.95 23.42
CA VAL A 338 2.05 -16.05 23.26
C VAL A 338 1.79 -16.72 21.91
N ILE A 339 2.80 -16.69 21.05
CA ILE A 339 2.74 -17.19 19.68
C ILE A 339 3.75 -18.33 19.54
N ASP A 340 3.26 -19.47 19.09
CA ASP A 340 4.06 -20.64 18.73
C ASP A 340 4.22 -20.66 17.22
N PHE A 341 5.46 -20.74 16.75
CA PHE A 341 5.83 -20.86 15.35
C PHE A 341 6.30 -22.29 15.09
N GLU A 342 5.67 -22.98 14.14
CA GLU A 342 6.02 -24.34 13.75
C GLU A 342 5.68 -24.58 12.27
N LYS A 343 6.66 -25.07 11.50
CA LYS A 343 6.49 -25.57 10.11
C LYS A 343 5.76 -24.57 9.19
N GLY A 344 6.18 -23.30 9.23
CA GLY A 344 5.66 -22.26 8.34
C GLY A 344 4.34 -21.64 8.79
N HIS A 345 3.80 -22.06 9.94
CA HIS A 345 2.59 -21.49 10.51
C HIS A 345 2.83 -20.97 11.92
N CYS A 346 1.95 -20.06 12.37
CA CYS A 346 1.93 -19.63 13.75
C CYS A 346 0.52 -19.59 14.32
N ALA A 347 0.44 -19.73 15.65
CA ALA A 347 -0.83 -19.70 16.36
C ALA A 347 -0.65 -19.16 17.78
N LEU A 348 -1.71 -18.52 18.29
CA LEU A 348 -1.80 -18.21 19.71
C LEU A 348 -1.87 -19.49 20.54
N THR A 349 -1.20 -19.49 21.69
CA THR A 349 -1.07 -20.67 22.54
C THR A 349 -1.02 -20.33 24.02
N ASP A 350 -1.26 -21.33 24.87
CA ASP A 350 -1.07 -21.25 26.33
C ASP A 350 0.26 -21.90 26.78
N LYS A 351 1.14 -22.28 25.84
CA LYS A 351 2.48 -22.80 26.15
C LYS A 351 3.30 -21.76 26.93
N ASN A 352 4.25 -22.23 27.73
CA ASN A 352 5.23 -21.33 28.33
C ASN A 352 6.17 -20.79 27.24
N PRO A 353 6.27 -19.46 27.04
CA PRO A 353 7.18 -18.87 26.08
C PRO A 353 8.64 -19.15 26.47
N GLN A 354 9.48 -19.37 25.45
CA GLN A 354 10.93 -19.47 25.60
C GLN A 354 11.59 -18.10 25.60
N TYR A 355 10.97 -17.16 24.88
CA TYR A 355 11.50 -15.83 24.62
C TYR A 355 10.43 -14.77 24.89
N HIS A 356 10.86 -13.59 25.34
CA HIS A 356 9.98 -12.49 25.72
C HIS A 356 10.39 -11.21 24.99
N LEU A 357 9.43 -10.56 24.35
CA LEU A 357 9.62 -9.31 23.62
C LEU A 357 8.56 -8.31 24.04
N SER A 358 8.94 -7.04 24.14
CA SER A 358 8.01 -5.93 24.36
C SER A 358 8.18 -4.87 23.27
N MET A 359 7.06 -4.43 22.67
CA MET A 359 7.06 -3.46 21.56
C MET A 359 5.70 -2.78 21.35
N SER A 360 5.67 -1.74 20.51
CA SER A 360 4.40 -1.13 20.07
C SER A 360 3.76 -1.92 18.93
N ILE A 361 2.45 -1.77 18.73
CA ILE A 361 1.74 -2.36 17.57
C ILE A 361 2.33 -1.95 16.22
N GLY A 362 2.88 -0.74 16.12
CA GLY A 362 3.55 -0.25 14.91
C GLY A 362 4.86 -1.00 14.64
N THR A 363 5.67 -1.21 15.69
CA THR A 363 6.88 -2.03 15.61
C THR A 363 6.54 -3.50 15.30
N PHE A 364 5.48 -4.05 15.90
CA PHE A 364 5.03 -5.41 15.59
C PHE A 364 4.59 -5.54 14.13
N THR A 365 3.88 -4.54 13.61
CA THR A 365 3.47 -4.48 12.20
C THR A 365 4.69 -4.44 11.27
N THR A 366 5.65 -3.54 11.51
CA THR A 366 6.83 -3.40 10.64
C THR A 366 7.70 -4.65 10.64
N LEU A 367 7.78 -5.36 11.78
CA LEU A 367 8.49 -6.62 11.93
C LEU A 367 7.81 -7.74 11.12
N LEU A 368 6.51 -7.96 11.34
CA LEU A 368 5.80 -9.06 10.69
C LEU A 368 5.63 -8.84 9.19
N LEU A 369 5.68 -7.61 8.71
CA LEU A 369 5.63 -7.28 7.28
C LEU A 369 7.04 -7.16 6.68
N GLY A 370 8.09 -7.66 7.32
CA GLY A 370 9.44 -7.75 6.73
C GLY A 370 10.16 -6.43 6.48
N TYR A 371 9.59 -5.29 6.86
CA TYR A 371 10.20 -3.97 6.61
C TYR A 371 11.47 -3.72 7.45
N LYS A 372 11.52 -4.29 8.66
CA LYS A 372 12.71 -4.33 9.52
C LYS A 372 12.79 -5.65 10.26
N SER A 373 13.98 -6.25 10.28
CA SER A 373 14.28 -7.42 11.10
C SER A 373 14.25 -7.10 12.60
N ALA A 374 14.07 -8.13 13.43
CA ALA A 374 14.09 -8.01 14.87
C ALA A 374 15.46 -7.51 15.36
N GLU A 375 16.57 -7.98 14.78
CA GLU A 375 17.91 -7.49 15.12
C GLU A 375 18.02 -5.97 14.93
N LYS A 376 17.55 -5.44 13.79
CA LYS A 376 17.58 -3.99 13.53
C LYS A 376 16.69 -3.23 14.49
N LEU A 377 15.51 -3.74 14.81
CA LEU A 377 14.61 -3.10 15.77
C LEU A 377 15.20 -3.09 17.19
N LEU A 378 15.95 -4.12 17.59
CA LEU A 378 16.66 -4.15 18.88
C LEU A 378 17.77 -3.10 18.91
N GLN A 379 18.59 -3.03 17.85
CA GLN A 379 19.66 -2.02 17.72
C GLN A 379 19.10 -0.59 17.77
N MET A 380 17.90 -0.37 17.24
CA MET A 380 17.19 0.91 17.28
C MET A 380 16.50 1.21 18.63
N GLY A 381 16.51 0.27 19.58
CA GLY A 381 15.79 0.39 20.85
C GLY A 381 14.26 0.36 20.69
N LYS A 382 13.75 -0.20 19.60
CA LYS A 382 12.30 -0.30 19.28
C LYS A 382 11.64 -1.54 19.87
N ILE A 383 12.43 -2.56 20.19
CA ILE A 383 12.00 -3.76 20.92
C ILE A 383 12.90 -3.95 22.13
N GLN A 384 12.36 -4.52 23.21
CA GLN A 384 13.10 -4.90 24.39
C GLN A 384 13.12 -6.43 24.49
N THR A 385 14.29 -7.04 24.32
CA THR A 385 14.50 -8.49 24.41
C THR A 385 16.00 -8.84 24.45
N THR A 386 16.36 -10.13 24.36
CA THR A 386 17.75 -10.61 24.30
C THR A 386 18.22 -10.78 22.85
N TYR A 387 19.54 -10.79 22.64
CA TYR A 387 20.13 -11.06 21.32
C TYR A 387 19.81 -12.46 20.79
N ASP A 388 19.73 -13.46 21.69
CA ASP A 388 19.34 -14.83 21.33
C ASP A 388 17.90 -14.90 20.80
N ALA A 389 16.99 -14.16 21.44
CA ALA A 389 15.59 -14.09 21.02
C ALA A 389 15.42 -13.47 19.63
N VAL A 390 16.14 -12.38 19.32
CA VAL A 390 16.03 -11.74 17.99
C VAL A 390 16.66 -12.58 16.90
N ALA A 391 17.80 -13.24 17.16
CA ALA A 391 18.42 -14.13 16.19
C ALA A 391 17.47 -15.29 15.85
N LYS A 392 16.87 -15.90 16.87
CA LYS A 392 15.89 -16.97 16.68
C LYS A 392 14.64 -16.51 15.92
N LEU A 393 14.14 -15.32 16.24
CA LEU A 393 12.96 -14.76 15.60
C LEU A 393 13.23 -14.38 14.13
N ASP A 394 14.41 -13.83 13.84
CA ASP A 394 14.82 -13.53 12.47
C ASP A 394 15.01 -14.82 11.65
N ASP A 395 15.44 -15.94 12.23
CA ASP A 395 15.46 -17.22 11.52
C ASP A 395 14.04 -17.80 11.24
N ILE A 396 13.00 -17.31 11.92
CA ILE A 396 11.61 -17.77 11.79
C ILE A 396 10.82 -16.92 10.80
N LEU A 397 11.07 -15.61 10.78
CA LEU A 397 10.28 -14.66 10.01
C LEU A 397 10.89 -14.42 8.63
N TYR A 398 10.04 -14.10 7.66
CA TYR A 398 10.49 -13.57 6.38
C TYR A 398 10.97 -12.12 6.52
N HIS A 399 11.95 -11.74 5.69
CA HIS A 399 12.57 -10.40 5.65
C HIS A 399 12.38 -9.69 4.30
N GLU A 400 11.38 -10.09 3.54
CA GLU A 400 11.07 -9.46 2.25
C GLU A 400 10.21 -8.22 2.49
N ILE A 401 10.56 -7.10 1.84
CA ILE A 401 9.77 -5.87 1.96
C ILE A 401 8.56 -5.93 1.00
N PRO A 402 7.34 -5.61 1.47
CA PRO A 402 6.13 -5.56 0.66
C PRO A 402 6.27 -4.74 -0.63
N TYR A 403 5.91 -5.35 -1.76
CA TYR A 403 5.64 -4.64 -3.01
C TYR A 403 4.29 -3.93 -2.92
N VAL A 404 4.27 -2.61 -2.92
CA VAL A 404 3.01 -1.82 -2.95
C VAL A 404 3.17 -0.70 -3.98
N SER A 405 2.42 -0.79 -5.08
CA SER A 405 2.46 0.19 -6.18
C SER A 405 1.19 1.04 -6.32
N ASP A 406 0.14 0.71 -5.56
CA ASP A 406 -1.16 1.34 -5.64
C ASP A 406 -1.27 2.64 -4.83
N TYR A 407 -1.97 3.61 -5.41
CA TYR A 407 -2.42 4.84 -4.78
C TYR A 407 -3.92 5.00 -5.05
N ILE A 408 -4.72 5.05 -3.97
CA ILE A 408 -6.19 4.99 -4.01
C ILE A 408 -6.80 6.13 -3.20
#